data_AF-A0A1R3XRG6-F1
#
_entry.id   AF-A0A1R3XRG6-F1
#
_cell.length_a   1.000
_cell.length_b   1.000
_cell.length_c   1.000
_cell.angle_alpha   90.00
_cell.angle_beta   90.00
_cell.angle_gamma   90.00
#
_symmetry.space_group_name_H-M   'P 1'
#
loop_
_entity.id
_entity.type
_entity.pdbx_description
1 polymer ?
#
loop_
_entity_poly.entity_id
_entity_poly.type
_entity_poly.pdbx_seq_one_letter_code
_entity_poly.pdbx_strand_id
1 'polypeptide(L)'
;MAIIDLHDKPFDEATLAKLDIFEKYTQAWLPTFVMQSTPTICIFDLFAGTGYDLNGEPGSPIRILNVIKQYIGHIFTKRVNVRLYLNEFKQGKKRLLEQAVQQYLIENSDVARAISYKIFQQDFNQVYTELLPEIEKYPSLVFLDQNGIKFTNLKNLLALERTRQTDFLFFISSSHVRRFGSTKEFSNHLSIDMEALKSNPYRFIHEDVVKAISNQIPTGSALKLHPFSIKKGTNIHGLVFGAKHPRAVEKFLQIVWKHSPLNGQANFDINDDVVKPALQLDMFATEPKKNKIDKFKEQLESMLREFKTVTNRQIYLFTLEHGHPLSHATEHLKFLKNNAKKIHFEGVAPKINFKDAYKGECPVVIKWNGF
;
A
#
# COMPACT_ATOMS: atom_id res chain seq x y z
N MET A 1 0.35 1.05 30.62
CA MET A 1 1.68 1.59 30.22
C MET A 1 1.45 2.80 29.35
N ALA A 2 2.15 3.91 29.60
CA ALA A 2 1.96 5.16 28.89
C ALA A 2 2.20 4.98 27.38
N ILE A 3 1.20 5.35 26.58
CA ILE A 3 1.32 5.49 25.13
C ILE A 3 2.31 6.63 24.92
N ILE A 4 3.53 6.31 24.49
CA ILE A 4 4.52 7.33 24.12
C ILE A 4 3.90 8.11 22.96
N ASP A 5 3.67 9.40 23.17
CA ASP A 5 3.09 10.26 22.16
C ASP A 5 4.17 10.53 21.09
N LEU A 6 3.91 10.11 19.85
CA LEU A 6 4.83 10.27 18.72
C LEU A 6 5.09 11.74 18.34
N HIS A 7 4.37 12.69 18.95
CA HIS A 7 4.44 14.12 18.62
C HIS A 7 5.19 14.97 19.66
N ASP A 8 5.67 14.35 20.74
CA ASP A 8 6.59 15.02 21.69
C ASP A 8 8.06 14.88 21.25
N LYS A 9 8.30 14.30 20.08
CA LYS A 9 9.61 14.11 19.44
C LYS A 9 9.48 14.37 17.94
N PRO A 10 10.56 14.80 17.27
CA PRO A 10 10.61 14.87 15.81
C PRO A 10 10.25 13.53 15.17
N PHE A 11 9.74 13.59 13.93
CA PHE A 11 9.45 12.38 13.16
C PHE A 11 10.71 11.54 12.99
N ASP A 12 10.57 10.25 13.27
CA ASP A 12 11.62 9.30 13.01
C ASP A 12 11.64 8.88 11.53
N GLU A 13 12.74 8.24 11.11
CA GLU A 13 12.92 7.75 9.74
C GLU A 13 11.78 6.84 9.28
N ALA A 14 11.23 6.01 10.17
CA ALA A 14 10.12 5.12 9.84
C ALA A 14 8.82 5.90 9.55
N THR A 15 8.57 6.97 10.31
CA THR A 15 7.45 7.88 10.12
C THR A 15 7.60 8.65 8.82
N LEU A 16 8.79 9.17 8.53
CA LEU A 16 9.10 9.85 7.28
C LEU A 16 8.93 8.92 6.06
N ALA A 17 9.45 7.69 6.12
CA ALA A 17 9.30 6.70 5.05
C ALA A 17 7.82 6.36 4.78
N LYS A 18 7.02 6.20 5.83
CA LYS A 18 5.57 6.04 5.73
C LYS A 18 4.91 7.23 5.04
N LEU A 19 5.22 8.44 5.50
CA LEU A 19 4.60 9.67 5.00
C LEU A 19 4.98 9.90 3.54
N ASP A 20 6.20 9.56 3.14
CA ASP A 20 6.67 9.66 1.76
C ASP A 20 5.99 8.63 0.85
N ILE A 21 5.81 7.37 1.28
CA ILE A 21 5.04 6.39 0.51
C ILE A 21 3.58 6.85 0.35
N PHE A 22 2.96 7.35 1.42
CA PHE A 22 1.61 7.90 1.37
C PHE A 22 1.51 9.11 0.44
N GLU A 23 2.46 10.04 0.52
CA GLU A 23 2.50 11.21 -0.35
C GLU A 23 2.64 10.81 -1.81
N LYS A 24 3.60 9.93 -2.15
CA LYS A 24 3.79 9.41 -3.51
C LYS A 24 2.57 8.66 -4.01
N TYR A 25 1.89 7.91 -3.14
CA TYR A 25 0.65 7.25 -3.54
C TYR A 25 -0.46 8.27 -3.81
N THR A 26 -0.61 9.29 -2.95
CA THR A 26 -1.54 10.41 -3.18
C THR A 26 -1.24 11.12 -4.51
N GLN A 27 0.03 11.36 -4.83
CA GLN A 27 0.48 11.94 -6.11
C GLN A 27 0.11 11.07 -7.30
N ALA A 28 0.11 9.74 -7.16
CA ALA A 28 -0.31 8.81 -8.21
C ALA A 28 -1.84 8.65 -8.27
N TRP A 29 -2.52 8.77 -7.14
CA TRP A 29 -3.96 8.55 -6.98
C TRP A 29 -4.77 9.75 -7.50
N LEU A 30 -4.48 10.95 -7.00
CA LEU A 30 -5.23 12.19 -7.28
C LEU A 30 -5.45 12.44 -8.79
N PRO A 31 -4.42 12.48 -9.65
CA PRO A 31 -4.61 12.71 -11.09
C PRO A 31 -5.44 11.63 -11.78
N THR A 32 -5.55 10.41 -11.23
CA THR A 32 -6.38 9.34 -11.81
C THR A 32 -7.82 9.77 -11.96
N PHE A 33 -8.36 10.41 -10.92
CA PHE A 33 -9.75 10.82 -10.87
C PHE A 33 -9.94 12.23 -11.41
N VAL A 34 -8.98 13.13 -11.17
CA VAL A 34 -9.01 14.48 -11.74
C VAL A 34 -9.06 14.44 -13.26
N MET A 35 -8.20 13.63 -13.89
CA MET A 35 -8.16 13.53 -15.36
C MET A 35 -9.40 12.86 -15.96
N GLN A 36 -10.13 12.07 -15.16
CA GLN A 36 -11.42 11.48 -15.53
C GLN A 36 -12.60 12.43 -15.30
N SER A 37 -12.35 13.68 -14.88
CA SER A 37 -13.38 14.65 -14.51
C SER A 37 -14.37 14.10 -13.48
N THR A 38 -13.88 13.27 -12.54
CA THR A 38 -14.72 12.74 -11.47
C THR A 38 -15.22 13.92 -10.62
N PRO A 39 -16.54 14.17 -10.50
CA PRO A 39 -17.04 15.43 -9.93
C PRO A 39 -16.61 15.69 -8.49
N THR A 40 -16.47 14.63 -7.69
CA THR A 40 -16.08 14.72 -6.29
C THR A 40 -15.21 13.54 -5.93
N ILE A 41 -14.11 13.84 -5.24
CA ILE A 41 -13.20 12.84 -4.68
C ILE A 41 -12.89 13.22 -3.24
N CYS A 42 -12.63 12.20 -2.41
CA CYS A 42 -12.45 12.38 -0.98
C CYS A 42 -11.10 11.82 -0.52
N ILE A 43 -10.41 12.55 0.35
CA ILE A 43 -9.20 12.09 1.04
C ILE A 43 -9.48 12.16 2.54
N PHE A 44 -9.20 11.07 3.24
CA PHE A 44 -9.46 10.92 4.66
C PHE A 44 -8.14 10.66 5.38
N ASP A 45 -7.83 11.47 6.38
CA ASP A 45 -6.75 11.23 7.33
C ASP A 45 -7.35 11.22 8.74
N LEU A 46 -7.67 10.02 9.23
CA LEU A 46 -8.42 9.87 10.48
C LEU A 46 -7.54 9.87 11.74
N PHE A 47 -6.23 10.04 11.54
CA PHE A 47 -5.20 10.18 12.58
C PHE A 47 -4.22 11.29 12.18
N ALA A 48 -4.76 12.47 11.91
CA ALA A 48 -4.08 13.59 11.25
C ALA A 48 -2.91 14.21 12.06
N GLY A 49 -2.86 14.00 13.37
CA GLY A 49 -1.82 14.56 14.22
C GLY A 49 -1.90 16.08 14.29
N THR A 50 -0.74 16.73 14.39
CA THR A 50 -0.57 18.17 14.58
C THR A 50 -0.38 18.96 13.28
N GLY A 51 -0.34 18.30 12.12
CA GLY A 51 -0.02 18.92 10.84
C GLY A 51 1.49 19.02 10.55
N TYR A 52 2.30 19.44 11.52
CA TYR A 52 3.77 19.43 11.47
C TYR A 52 4.35 18.78 12.72
N ASP A 53 5.59 18.28 12.65
CA ASP A 53 6.35 17.85 13.83
C ASP A 53 7.08 19.03 14.52
N LEU A 54 7.85 18.73 15.57
CA LEU A 54 8.61 19.73 16.32
C LEU A 54 9.74 20.40 15.53
N ASN A 55 10.21 19.78 14.44
CA ASN A 55 11.23 20.33 13.55
C ASN A 55 10.62 21.10 12.35
N GLY A 56 9.29 21.18 12.27
CA GLY A 56 8.59 21.78 11.13
C GLY A 56 8.48 20.85 9.92
N GLU A 57 8.75 19.55 10.08
CA GLU A 57 8.53 18.57 9.01
C GLU A 57 7.02 18.36 8.79
N PRO A 58 6.54 18.38 7.53
CA PRO A 58 5.11 18.24 7.26
C PRO A 58 4.63 16.82 7.56
N GLY A 59 3.52 16.74 8.31
CA GLY A 59 2.73 15.53 8.50
C GLY A 59 1.78 15.25 7.33
N SER A 60 0.98 14.19 7.45
CA SER A 60 0.08 13.74 6.38
C SER A 60 -0.92 14.80 5.91
N PRO A 61 -1.55 15.64 6.76
CA PRO A 61 -2.50 16.66 6.28
C PRO A 61 -1.85 17.68 5.35
N ILE A 62 -0.65 18.14 5.70
CA ILE A 62 0.07 19.14 4.93
C ILE A 62 0.62 18.53 3.65
N ARG A 63 1.12 17.29 3.69
CA ARG A 63 1.54 16.56 2.49
C ARG A 63 0.39 16.38 1.50
N ILE A 64 -0.83 16.09 1.96
CA ILE A 64 -2.01 16.04 1.09
C ILE A 64 -2.22 17.39 0.39
N LEU A 65 -2.18 18.50 1.14
CA LEU A 65 -2.36 19.84 0.58
C LEU A 65 -1.25 20.22 -0.42
N ASN A 66 -0.01 19.81 -0.17
CA ASN A 66 1.11 19.96 -1.11
C ASN A 66 0.84 19.23 -2.42
N VAL A 67 0.34 17.99 -2.36
CA VAL A 67 -0.01 17.23 -3.56
C VAL A 67 -1.16 17.90 -4.31
N ILE A 68 -2.20 18.34 -3.61
CA ILE A 68 -3.33 19.06 -4.25
C ILE A 68 -2.82 20.31 -4.99
N LYS A 69 -1.92 21.08 -4.37
CA LYS A 69 -1.29 22.25 -4.98
C LYS A 69 -0.58 21.91 -6.30
N GLN A 70 0.14 20.78 -6.36
CA GLN A 70 0.82 20.34 -7.59
C GLN A 70 -0.14 20.11 -8.77
N TYR A 71 -1.39 19.73 -8.50
CA TYR A 71 -2.40 19.42 -9.53
C TYR A 71 -3.50 20.49 -9.65
N ILE A 72 -3.32 21.66 -9.05
CA ILE A 72 -4.36 22.68 -8.90
C ILE A 72 -4.97 23.14 -10.23
N GLY A 73 -4.14 23.33 -11.27
CA GLY A 73 -4.60 23.72 -12.59
C GLY A 73 -5.51 22.68 -13.24
N HIS A 74 -5.20 21.40 -13.07
CA HIS A 74 -6.03 20.31 -13.58
C HIS A 74 -7.34 20.19 -12.79
N ILE A 75 -7.30 20.37 -11.47
CA ILE A 75 -8.49 20.35 -10.61
C ILE A 75 -9.50 21.41 -11.06
N PHE A 76 -9.05 22.65 -11.28
CA PHE A 76 -9.90 23.72 -11.78
C PHE A 76 -10.42 23.45 -13.20
N THR A 77 -9.54 23.07 -14.11
CA THR A 77 -9.91 22.83 -15.52
C THR A 77 -10.94 21.70 -15.65
N LYS A 78 -10.79 20.64 -14.83
CA LYS A 78 -11.67 19.47 -14.82
C LYS A 78 -12.88 19.63 -13.90
N ARG A 79 -12.97 20.77 -13.18
CA ARG A 79 -14.04 21.10 -12.23
C ARG A 79 -14.28 20.01 -11.19
N VAL A 80 -13.19 19.47 -10.65
CA VAL A 80 -13.25 18.43 -9.62
C VAL A 80 -13.27 19.08 -8.24
N ASN A 81 -14.21 18.68 -7.39
CA ASN A 81 -14.23 19.06 -5.98
C ASN A 81 -13.44 18.05 -5.15
N VAL A 82 -12.38 18.51 -4.48
CA VAL A 82 -11.60 17.68 -3.56
C VAL A 82 -12.08 17.91 -2.13
N ARG A 83 -12.57 16.86 -1.47
CA ARG A 83 -13.00 16.91 -0.07
C ARG A 83 -11.93 16.30 0.84
N LEU A 84 -11.48 17.05 1.83
CA LEU A 84 -10.47 16.62 2.80
C LEU A 84 -11.10 16.46 4.18
N TYR A 85 -11.07 15.25 4.73
CA TYR A 85 -11.58 14.95 6.06
C TYR A 85 -10.42 14.57 6.98
N LEU A 86 -10.23 15.34 8.05
CA LEU A 86 -9.15 15.16 9.01
C LEU A 86 -9.74 14.87 10.39
N ASN A 87 -9.16 13.95 11.16
CA ASN A 87 -9.55 13.74 12.56
C ASN A 87 -8.32 13.71 13.47
N GLU A 88 -8.40 14.44 14.58
CA GLU A 88 -7.43 14.37 15.67
C GLU A 88 -8.18 14.40 17.01
N PHE A 89 -8.04 13.33 17.78
CA PHE A 89 -8.80 13.13 19.01
C PHE A 89 -8.34 14.05 20.15
N LYS A 90 -7.03 14.31 20.25
CA LYS A 90 -6.48 15.13 21.33
C LYS A 90 -6.69 16.61 21.03
N GLN A 91 -7.45 17.29 21.90
CA GLN A 91 -7.81 18.71 21.73
C GLN A 91 -6.60 19.63 21.45
N GLY A 92 -5.52 19.47 22.22
CA GLY A 92 -4.31 20.28 22.03
C GLY A 92 -3.68 20.10 20.63
N LYS A 93 -3.64 18.87 20.13
CA LYS A 93 -3.11 18.57 18.80
C LYS A 93 -4.04 19.02 17.69
N LYS A 94 -5.35 18.86 17.86
CA LYS A 94 -6.34 19.37 16.91
C LYS A 94 -6.20 20.88 16.71
N ARG A 95 -5.98 21.64 17.80
CA ARG A 95 -5.77 23.08 17.69
C ARG A 95 -4.54 23.42 16.83
N LEU A 96 -3.43 22.70 17.01
CA LEU A 96 -2.23 22.85 16.18
C LEU A 96 -2.51 22.48 14.72
N LEU A 97 -3.25 21.39 14.49
CA LEU A 97 -3.66 20.97 13.16
C LEU A 97 -4.52 22.02 12.45
N GLU A 98 -5.51 22.59 13.14
CA GLU A 98 -6.36 23.66 12.61
C GLU A 98 -5.52 24.87 12.20
N GLN A 99 -4.59 25.29 13.06
CA GLN A 99 -3.67 26.40 12.77
C GLN A 99 -2.78 26.08 11.56
N ALA A 100 -2.20 24.89 11.50
CA ALA A 100 -1.33 24.46 10.41
C ALA A 100 -2.06 24.45 9.06
N VAL A 101 -3.28 23.89 9.02
CA VAL A 101 -4.10 23.84 7.81
C VAL A 101 -4.56 25.25 7.40
N GLN A 102 -5.03 26.06 8.35
CA GLN A 102 -5.47 27.43 8.07
C GLN A 102 -4.32 28.27 7.51
N GLN A 103 -3.14 28.23 8.15
CA GLN A 103 -1.96 28.96 7.69
C GLN A 103 -1.57 28.56 6.27
N TYR A 104 -1.53 27.24 6.00
CA TYR A 104 -1.23 26.75 4.67
C TYR A 104 -2.24 27.27 3.62
N LEU A 105 -3.53 27.27 3.94
CA LEU A 105 -4.57 27.71 3.00
C LEU A 105 -4.58 29.24 2.79
N ILE A 106 -4.17 30.02 3.79
CA ILE A 106 -3.96 31.48 3.65
C ILE A 106 -2.81 31.75 2.68
N GLU A 107 -1.69 31.04 2.83
CA GLU A 107 -0.53 31.17 1.95
C GLU A 107 -0.79 30.61 0.54
N ASN A 108 -1.77 29.70 0.40
CA ASN A 108 -2.10 29.00 -0.83
C ASN A 108 -3.60 29.14 -1.17
N SER A 109 -4.02 30.37 -1.45
CA SER A 109 -5.42 30.73 -1.71
C SER A 109 -6.05 30.03 -2.93
N ASP A 110 -5.25 29.54 -3.87
CA ASP A 110 -5.68 28.68 -4.96
C ASP A 110 -6.13 27.30 -4.46
N VAL A 111 -5.34 26.67 -3.58
CA VAL A 111 -5.72 25.42 -2.91
C VAL A 111 -6.99 25.61 -2.10
N ALA A 112 -7.10 26.70 -1.35
CA ALA A 112 -8.29 27.02 -0.54
C ALA A 112 -9.59 27.07 -1.38
N ARG A 113 -9.51 27.53 -2.64
CA ARG A 113 -10.67 27.58 -3.56
C ARG A 113 -10.99 26.24 -4.21
N ALA A 114 -10.04 25.31 -4.25
CA ALA A 114 -10.19 24.02 -4.93
C ALA A 114 -10.69 22.89 -4.02
N ILE A 115 -10.64 23.11 -2.70
CA ILE A 115 -10.98 22.08 -1.72
C ILE A 115 -12.14 22.50 -0.83
N SER A 116 -12.82 21.50 -0.27
CA SER A 116 -13.59 21.64 0.96
C SER A 116 -12.96 20.76 2.02
N TYR A 117 -12.88 21.23 3.28
CA TYR A 117 -12.26 20.43 4.34
C TYR A 117 -13.05 20.47 5.64
N LYS A 118 -12.93 19.40 6.45
CA LYS A 118 -13.49 19.29 7.80
C LYS A 118 -12.47 18.66 8.74
N ILE A 119 -12.37 19.22 9.95
CA ILE A 119 -11.49 18.72 11.01
C ILE A 119 -12.35 18.29 12.21
N PHE A 120 -12.30 17.00 12.55
CA PHE A 120 -13.07 16.39 13.62
C PHE A 120 -12.24 16.19 14.90
N GLN A 121 -12.93 16.08 16.03
CA GLN A 121 -12.37 15.71 17.32
C GLN A 121 -13.17 14.57 17.94
N GLN A 122 -13.10 13.38 17.36
CA GLN A 122 -13.93 12.25 17.75
C GLN A 122 -13.08 10.98 17.91
N ASP A 123 -13.61 10.01 18.66
CA ASP A 123 -13.01 8.67 18.64
C ASP A 123 -13.09 8.09 17.23
N PHE A 124 -12.06 7.34 16.85
CA PHE A 124 -11.93 6.74 15.52
C PHE A 124 -13.20 6.01 15.08
N ASN A 125 -13.79 5.16 15.93
CA ASN A 125 -14.94 4.36 15.50
C ASN A 125 -16.20 5.22 15.28
N GLN A 126 -16.32 6.34 16.01
CA GLN A 126 -17.42 7.29 15.84
C GLN A 126 -17.27 8.04 14.51
N VAL A 127 -16.12 8.68 14.29
CA VAL A 127 -15.88 9.46 13.06
C VAL A 127 -15.85 8.56 11.83
N TYR A 128 -15.30 7.35 11.94
CA TYR A 128 -15.28 6.39 10.85
C TYR A 128 -16.70 5.96 10.45
N THR A 129 -17.57 5.71 11.43
CA THR A 129 -18.98 5.38 11.16
C THR A 129 -19.72 6.58 10.55
N GLU A 130 -19.45 7.80 11.02
CA GLU A 130 -20.03 9.03 10.48
C GLU A 130 -19.61 9.29 9.02
N LEU A 131 -18.34 8.99 8.69
CA LEU A 131 -17.76 9.26 7.36
C LEU A 131 -17.91 8.09 6.37
N LEU A 132 -18.26 6.88 6.83
CA LEU A 132 -18.43 5.71 5.97
C LEU A 132 -19.39 5.95 4.78
N PRO A 133 -20.55 6.65 4.94
CA PRO A 133 -21.41 6.97 3.80
C PRO A 133 -20.73 7.82 2.73
N GLU A 134 -19.83 8.75 3.11
CA GLU A 134 -19.05 9.54 2.15
C GLU A 134 -18.00 8.67 1.44
N ILE A 135 -17.35 7.76 2.18
CA ILE A 135 -16.38 6.79 1.64
C ILE A 135 -17.06 5.86 0.62
N GLU A 136 -18.28 5.40 0.89
CA GLU A 136 -19.05 4.55 -0.01
C GLU A 136 -19.52 5.29 -1.27
N LYS A 137 -19.87 6.57 -1.13
CA LYS A 137 -20.47 7.38 -2.19
C LYS A 137 -19.47 7.89 -3.22
N TYR A 138 -18.26 8.26 -2.79
CA TYR A 138 -17.27 8.93 -3.64
C TYR A 138 -15.97 8.14 -3.73
N PRO A 139 -15.19 8.27 -4.83
CA PRO A 139 -13.84 7.74 -4.85
C PRO A 139 -12.99 8.31 -3.72
N SER A 140 -12.43 7.40 -2.93
CA SER A 140 -11.90 7.73 -1.62
C SER A 140 -10.48 7.19 -1.42
N LEU A 141 -9.60 8.03 -0.88
CA LEU A 141 -8.30 7.61 -0.37
C LEU A 141 -8.32 7.72 1.15
N VAL A 142 -8.18 6.60 1.85
CA VAL A 142 -8.30 6.54 3.31
C VAL A 142 -6.94 6.20 3.94
N PHE A 143 -6.39 7.14 4.69
CA PHE A 143 -5.13 7.00 5.42
C PHE A 143 -5.40 6.78 6.91
N LEU A 144 -4.84 5.68 7.44
CA LEU A 144 -5.15 5.14 8.75
C LEU A 144 -3.86 4.86 9.51
N ASP A 145 -3.21 5.93 9.91
CA ASP A 145 -1.96 5.92 10.67
C ASP A 145 -2.20 5.86 12.18
N GLN A 146 -2.82 4.77 12.60
CA GLN A 146 -3.12 4.56 14.00
C GLN A 146 -1.86 4.22 14.82
N ASN A 147 -1.86 4.71 16.06
CA ASN A 147 -1.06 4.11 17.13
C ASN A 147 -1.88 2.97 17.76
N GLY A 148 -1.46 1.71 17.57
CA GLY A 148 -2.12 0.53 18.15
C GLY A 148 -3.02 -0.24 17.19
N ILE A 149 -4.17 -0.75 17.67
CA ILE A 149 -5.02 -1.74 16.98
C ILE A 149 -6.50 -1.30 16.78
N LYS A 150 -6.81 -0.01 16.89
CA LYS A 150 -8.20 0.51 16.82
C LYS A 150 -8.88 0.25 15.47
N PHE A 151 -8.22 0.51 14.36
CA PHE A 151 -8.69 0.28 12.99
C PHE A 151 -8.68 -1.21 12.62
N THR A 152 -7.73 -1.99 13.14
CA THR A 152 -7.52 -3.40 12.74
C THR A 152 -8.67 -4.34 13.09
N ASN A 153 -9.78 -3.84 13.64
CA ASN A 153 -11.01 -4.58 13.73
C ASN A 153 -11.50 -5.01 12.33
N LEU A 154 -11.69 -6.31 12.14
CA LEU A 154 -12.22 -6.90 10.92
C LEU A 154 -13.48 -6.20 10.40
N LYS A 155 -14.36 -5.72 11.30
CA LYS A 155 -15.57 -4.96 10.93
C LYS A 155 -15.26 -3.73 10.08
N ASN A 156 -14.22 -2.98 10.43
CA ASN A 156 -13.85 -1.76 9.71
C ASN A 156 -13.27 -2.09 8.33
N LEU A 157 -12.44 -3.14 8.25
CA LEU A 157 -11.91 -3.64 6.99
C LEU A 157 -13.03 -4.14 6.07
N LEU A 158 -13.98 -4.92 6.59
CA LEU A 158 -15.13 -5.41 5.82
C LEU A 158 -16.06 -4.29 5.38
N ALA A 159 -16.12 -3.17 6.10
CA ALA A 159 -16.83 -1.99 5.64
C ALA A 159 -16.13 -1.38 4.40
N LEU A 160 -14.80 -1.23 4.41
CA LEU A 160 -14.05 -0.78 3.22
C LEU A 160 -14.15 -1.78 2.07
N GLU A 161 -14.17 -3.08 2.37
CA GLU A 161 -14.39 -4.13 1.39
C GLU A 161 -15.72 -3.95 0.64
N ARG A 162 -16.76 -3.39 1.24
CA ARG A 162 -18.05 -3.17 0.55
C ARG A 162 -18.07 -1.93 -0.33
N THR A 163 -17.14 -1.00 -0.13
CA THR A 163 -17.06 0.24 -0.92
C THR A 163 -16.64 -0.03 -2.37
N ARG A 164 -16.99 0.85 -3.31
CA ARG A 164 -16.72 0.60 -4.74
C ARG A 164 -15.33 1.06 -5.18
N GLN A 165 -14.96 2.29 -4.83
CA GLN A 165 -13.75 2.97 -5.34
C GLN A 165 -12.93 3.55 -4.20
N THR A 166 -12.54 2.69 -3.27
CA THR A 166 -11.72 3.09 -2.13
C THR A 166 -10.37 2.41 -2.18
N ASP A 167 -9.33 3.23 -2.06
CA ASP A 167 -7.98 2.79 -1.77
C ASP A 167 -7.66 3.21 -0.34
N PHE A 168 -6.98 2.36 0.42
CA PHE A 168 -6.64 2.66 1.80
C PHE A 168 -5.25 2.19 2.17
N LEU A 169 -4.64 2.92 3.10
CA LEU A 169 -3.35 2.61 3.69
C LEU A 169 -3.53 2.58 5.20
N PHE A 170 -3.13 1.49 5.84
CA PHE A 170 -3.18 1.41 7.29
C PHE A 170 -1.91 0.80 7.87
N PHE A 171 -1.62 1.17 9.10
CA PHE A 171 -0.41 0.75 9.79
C PHE A 171 -0.71 -0.31 10.84
N ILE A 172 0.14 -1.34 10.86
CA ILE A 172 0.16 -2.40 11.85
C ILE A 172 1.56 -2.49 12.43
N SER A 173 1.68 -2.35 13.75
CA SER A 173 2.94 -2.62 14.43
C SER A 173 3.09 -4.12 14.69
N SER A 174 4.03 -4.77 14.00
CA SER A 174 4.31 -6.20 14.17
C SER A 174 4.71 -6.58 15.60
N SER A 175 5.42 -5.68 16.30
CA SER A 175 5.75 -5.87 17.72
C SER A 175 4.52 -5.82 18.62
N HIS A 176 3.55 -4.94 18.34
CA HIS A 176 2.26 -4.92 19.05
C HIS A 176 1.46 -6.20 18.82
N VAL A 177 1.37 -6.67 17.57
CA VAL A 177 0.68 -7.94 17.27
C VAL A 177 1.33 -9.10 18.01
N ARG A 178 2.66 -9.20 18.00
CA ARG A 178 3.36 -10.29 18.71
C ARG A 178 3.14 -10.25 20.23
N ARG A 179 3.14 -9.05 20.81
CA ARG A 179 3.07 -8.84 22.26
C ARG A 179 1.65 -8.97 22.81
N PHE A 180 0.66 -8.52 22.05
CA PHE A 180 -0.73 -8.42 22.50
C PHE A 180 -1.69 -9.32 21.74
N GLY A 181 -1.23 -10.07 20.73
CA GLY A 181 -2.08 -10.90 19.89
C GLY A 181 -2.86 -11.99 20.63
N SER A 182 -2.39 -12.39 21.82
CA SER A 182 -3.04 -13.38 22.68
C SER A 182 -3.99 -12.76 23.72
N THR A 183 -4.16 -11.43 23.76
CA THR A 183 -5.12 -10.79 24.68
C THR A 183 -6.53 -10.85 24.11
N LYS A 184 -7.54 -10.95 25.00
CA LYS A 184 -8.95 -10.95 24.59
C LYS A 184 -9.31 -9.72 23.76
N GLU A 185 -8.72 -8.58 24.06
CA GLU A 185 -8.91 -7.32 23.31
C GLU A 185 -8.44 -7.46 21.86
N PHE A 186 -7.31 -8.12 21.61
CA PHE A 186 -6.81 -8.34 20.26
C PHE A 186 -7.62 -9.42 19.54
N SER A 187 -7.92 -10.55 20.20
CA SER A 187 -8.72 -11.63 19.62
C SER A 187 -10.14 -11.19 19.23
N ASN A 188 -10.72 -10.23 19.95
CA ASN A 188 -12.02 -9.64 19.61
C ASN A 188 -11.99 -8.80 18.32
N HIS A 189 -10.80 -8.35 17.89
CA HIS A 189 -10.62 -7.51 16.70
C HIS A 189 -10.05 -8.28 15.51
N LEU A 190 -9.22 -9.30 15.77
CA LEU A 190 -8.57 -10.15 14.77
C LEU A 190 -8.43 -11.58 15.30
N SER A 191 -9.07 -12.54 14.63
CA SER A 191 -8.85 -13.96 14.89
C SER A 191 -7.57 -14.41 14.20
N ILE A 192 -6.46 -14.45 14.93
CA ILE A 192 -5.16 -14.90 14.40
C ILE A 192 -4.62 -16.04 15.25
N ASP A 193 -4.17 -17.10 14.59
CA ASP A 193 -3.40 -18.17 15.21
C ASP A 193 -2.00 -17.66 15.58
N MET A 194 -1.85 -17.34 16.87
CA MET A 194 -0.60 -16.81 17.42
C MET A 194 0.50 -17.87 17.54
N GLU A 195 0.17 -19.17 17.55
CA GLU A 195 1.17 -20.23 17.60
C GLU A 195 1.82 -20.39 16.23
N ALA A 196 1.00 -20.39 15.16
CA ALA A 196 1.49 -20.36 13.79
C ALA A 196 2.31 -19.09 13.47
N LEU A 197 1.95 -17.93 14.05
CA LEU A 197 2.75 -16.71 13.88
C LEU A 197 4.11 -16.75 14.60
N LYS A 198 4.20 -17.44 15.74
CA LYS A 198 5.44 -17.49 16.54
C LYS A 198 6.44 -18.52 16.04
N SER A 199 6.01 -19.48 15.22
CA SER A 199 6.90 -20.49 14.63
C SER A 199 7.75 -19.93 13.48
N ASN A 200 7.28 -18.89 12.79
CA ASN A 200 8.02 -18.23 11.72
C ASN A 200 9.04 -17.20 12.24
N PRO A 201 10.16 -16.99 11.52
CA PRO A 201 11.12 -15.92 11.84
C PRO A 201 10.43 -14.55 11.92
N TYR A 202 10.81 -13.73 12.92
CA TYR A 202 10.18 -12.43 13.19
C TYR A 202 10.13 -11.48 11.97
N ARG A 203 11.07 -11.64 11.03
CA ARG A 203 11.08 -10.90 9.75
C ARG A 203 9.82 -11.08 8.87
N PHE A 204 9.12 -12.22 8.97
CA PHE A 204 7.94 -12.54 8.16
C PHE A 204 6.61 -12.24 8.87
N ILE A 205 6.65 -11.82 10.14
CA ILE A 205 5.44 -11.62 10.95
C ILE A 205 4.44 -10.66 10.31
N HIS A 206 4.92 -9.63 9.61
CA HIS A 206 4.04 -8.67 8.94
C HIS A 206 3.27 -9.33 7.78
N GLU A 207 3.94 -10.16 6.98
CA GLU A 207 3.29 -10.90 5.90
C GLU A 207 2.25 -11.88 6.45
N ASP A 208 2.58 -12.59 7.53
CA ASP A 208 1.69 -13.58 8.09
C ASP A 208 0.46 -12.94 8.74
N VAL A 209 0.60 -11.77 9.37
CA VAL A 209 -0.55 -10.98 9.84
C VAL A 209 -1.43 -10.55 8.67
N VAL A 210 -0.84 -10.09 7.57
CA VAL A 210 -1.63 -9.70 6.39
C VAL A 210 -2.29 -10.91 5.71
N LYS A 211 -1.65 -12.08 5.68
CA LYS A 211 -2.28 -13.33 5.23
C LYS A 211 -3.46 -13.70 6.12
N ALA A 212 -3.30 -13.64 7.44
CA ALA A 212 -4.38 -13.95 8.38
C ALA A 212 -5.58 -13.00 8.22
N ILE A 213 -5.33 -11.71 7.97
CA ILE A 213 -6.37 -10.72 7.65
C ILE A 213 -7.02 -11.04 6.30
N SER A 214 -6.21 -11.34 5.28
CA SER A 214 -6.69 -11.65 3.93
C SER A 214 -7.58 -12.89 3.89
N ASN A 215 -7.29 -13.90 4.71
CA ASN A 215 -8.10 -15.11 4.84
C ASN A 215 -9.48 -14.86 5.47
N GLN A 216 -9.68 -13.72 6.14
CA GLN A 216 -10.97 -13.31 6.71
C GLN A 216 -11.81 -12.48 5.73
N ILE A 217 -11.27 -12.11 4.56
CA ILE A 217 -12.01 -11.44 3.50
C ILE A 217 -12.88 -12.47 2.76
N PRO A 218 -14.14 -12.14 2.41
CA PRO A 218 -15.02 -13.08 1.71
C PRO A 218 -14.43 -13.64 0.42
N THR A 219 -14.58 -14.95 0.21
CA THR A 219 -14.19 -15.65 -1.03
C THR A 219 -14.91 -15.02 -2.22
N GLY A 220 -14.17 -14.37 -3.12
CA GLY A 220 -14.73 -13.65 -4.27
C GLY A 220 -14.63 -12.12 -4.18
N SER A 221 -14.17 -11.56 -3.07
CA SER A 221 -13.86 -10.14 -3.00
C SER A 221 -12.75 -9.76 -3.99
N ALA A 222 -12.93 -8.61 -4.64
CA ALA A 222 -11.88 -8.00 -5.46
C ALA A 222 -10.82 -7.28 -4.62
N LEU A 223 -11.04 -7.10 -3.31
CA LEU A 223 -10.10 -6.43 -2.43
C LEU A 223 -8.81 -7.24 -2.29
N LYS A 224 -7.68 -6.61 -2.61
CA LYS A 224 -6.35 -7.18 -2.40
C LYS A 224 -5.60 -6.35 -1.38
N LEU A 225 -4.90 -7.03 -0.47
CA LEU A 225 -4.03 -6.41 0.53
C LEU A 225 -2.57 -6.66 0.17
N HIS A 226 -1.78 -5.60 0.18
CA HIS A 226 -0.35 -5.65 -0.14
C HIS A 226 0.46 -5.14 1.06
N PRO A 227 1.24 -6.03 1.71
CA PRO A 227 2.12 -5.62 2.81
C PRO A 227 3.37 -4.92 2.28
N PHE A 228 3.80 -3.89 3.00
CA PHE A 228 5.12 -3.26 2.91
C PHE A 228 5.68 -3.06 4.32
N SER A 229 6.85 -3.63 4.62
CA SER A 229 7.45 -3.68 5.96
C SER A 229 8.58 -2.67 6.09
N ILE A 230 8.53 -1.81 7.09
CA ILE A 230 9.51 -0.77 7.37
C ILE A 230 10.25 -1.18 8.67
N LYS A 231 11.53 -1.56 8.60
CA LYS A 231 12.35 -1.86 9.79
C LYS A 231 12.97 -0.60 10.36
N LYS A 232 12.92 -0.53 11.68
CA LYS A 232 13.55 0.47 12.53
C LYS A 232 14.33 -0.25 13.64
N GLY A 233 15.65 -0.32 13.51
CA GLY A 233 16.48 -1.10 14.44
C GLY A 233 16.05 -2.57 14.49
N THR A 234 15.54 -3.02 15.65
CA THR A 234 15.00 -4.37 15.85
C THR A 234 13.49 -4.50 15.58
N ASN A 235 12.76 -3.38 15.46
CA ASN A 235 11.32 -3.36 15.27
C ASN A 235 10.94 -3.32 13.78
N ILE A 236 9.87 -4.02 13.42
CA ILE A 236 9.26 -3.99 12.09
C ILE A 236 7.91 -3.30 12.19
N HIS A 237 7.74 -2.23 11.42
CA HIS A 237 6.49 -1.52 11.22
C HIS A 237 5.87 -1.97 9.90
N GLY A 238 4.59 -2.29 9.88
CA GLY A 238 3.90 -2.79 8.70
C GLY A 238 2.97 -1.73 8.11
N LEU A 239 3.20 -1.32 6.88
CA LEU A 239 2.22 -0.61 6.06
C LEU A 239 1.44 -1.63 5.24
N VAL A 240 0.12 -1.55 5.26
CA VAL A 240 -0.74 -2.38 4.45
C VAL A 240 -1.54 -1.50 3.52
N PHE A 241 -1.37 -1.72 2.23
CA PHE A 241 -2.17 -1.08 1.19
C PHE A 241 -3.32 -1.99 0.78
N GLY A 242 -4.54 -1.44 0.72
CA GLY A 242 -5.72 -2.14 0.27
C GLY A 242 -6.37 -1.43 -0.91
N ALA A 243 -6.63 -2.18 -1.98
CA ALA A 243 -7.38 -1.69 -3.13
C ALA A 243 -8.06 -2.83 -3.88
N LYS A 244 -9.15 -2.50 -4.58
CA LYS A 244 -9.86 -3.44 -5.47
C LYS A 244 -9.38 -3.39 -6.92
N HIS A 245 -8.94 -2.22 -7.36
CA HIS A 245 -8.64 -1.99 -8.76
C HIS A 245 -7.18 -2.37 -9.07
N PRO A 246 -6.89 -3.23 -10.06
CA PRO A 246 -5.50 -3.67 -10.35
C PRO A 246 -4.52 -2.53 -10.65
N ARG A 247 -4.97 -1.46 -11.33
CA ARG A 247 -4.11 -0.27 -11.54
C ARG A 247 -3.70 0.44 -10.24
N ALA A 248 -4.52 0.40 -9.20
CA ALA A 248 -4.19 0.99 -7.92
C ALA A 248 -3.02 0.21 -7.30
N VAL A 249 -3.14 -1.13 -7.31
CA VAL A 249 -2.06 -2.06 -6.92
C VAL A 249 -0.79 -1.84 -7.75
N GLU A 250 -0.91 -1.75 -9.07
CA GLU A 250 0.24 -1.50 -9.95
C GLU A 250 0.99 -0.22 -9.59
N LYS A 251 0.28 0.89 -9.35
CA LYS A 251 0.86 2.17 -8.93
C LYS A 251 1.55 2.05 -7.58
N PHE A 252 0.88 1.41 -6.61
CA PHE A 252 1.46 1.18 -5.29
C PHE A 252 2.75 0.37 -5.37
N LEU A 253 2.74 -0.76 -6.09
CA LEU A 253 3.91 -1.62 -6.29
C LEU A 253 5.07 -0.85 -6.94
N GLN A 254 4.81 -0.02 -7.96
CA GLN A 254 5.85 0.82 -8.56
C GLN A 254 6.49 1.78 -7.55
N ILE A 255 5.71 2.34 -6.62
CA ILE A 255 6.22 3.25 -5.59
C ILE A 255 7.10 2.48 -4.59
N VAL A 256 6.61 1.37 -4.04
CA VAL A 256 7.36 0.62 -3.02
C VAL A 256 8.62 -0.04 -3.58
N TRP A 257 8.63 -0.48 -4.85
CA TRP A 257 9.82 -1.03 -5.50
C TRP A 257 10.85 0.05 -5.85
N LYS A 258 10.44 1.29 -6.11
CA LYS A 258 11.39 2.42 -6.22
C LYS A 258 12.04 2.76 -4.88
N HIS A 259 11.28 2.63 -3.79
CA HIS A 259 11.79 2.80 -2.43
C HIS A 259 12.73 1.70 -2.00
N SER A 260 12.48 0.46 -2.46
CA SER A 260 13.24 -0.70 -2.02
C SER A 260 13.45 -1.67 -3.17
N PRO A 261 14.41 -1.38 -4.07
CA PRO A 261 14.65 -2.17 -5.28
C PRO A 261 15.02 -3.63 -5.02
N LEU A 262 15.46 -3.97 -3.80
CA LEU A 262 15.93 -5.30 -3.43
C LEU A 262 14.80 -6.32 -3.28
N ASN A 263 13.67 -5.93 -2.65
CA ASN A 263 12.58 -6.88 -2.39
C ASN A 263 11.16 -6.29 -2.56
N GLY A 264 11.02 -4.96 -2.71
CA GLY A 264 9.75 -4.23 -2.83
C GLY A 264 8.68 -4.56 -1.80
N GLN A 265 9.09 -5.18 -0.71
CA GLN A 265 8.27 -5.61 0.41
C GLN A 265 8.77 -5.00 1.70
N ALA A 266 9.97 -4.41 1.68
CA ALA A 266 10.51 -3.74 2.83
C ALA A 266 11.64 -2.75 2.54
N ASN A 267 11.76 -1.71 3.37
CA ASN A 267 12.92 -0.80 3.37
C ASN A 267 14.22 -1.46 3.89
N PHE A 268 14.16 -2.74 4.24
CA PHE A 268 15.27 -3.55 4.69
C PHE A 268 15.20 -4.90 4.00
N ASP A 269 16.33 -5.57 4.00
CA ASP A 269 16.43 -6.90 3.47
C ASP A 269 15.76 -7.92 4.41
N ILE A 270 14.50 -8.28 4.10
CA ILE A 270 13.78 -9.34 4.79
C ILE A 270 14.39 -10.71 4.48
N ASN A 271 14.92 -10.91 3.28
CA ASN A 271 15.29 -12.24 2.79
C ASN A 271 16.78 -12.59 2.98
N ASP A 272 17.59 -11.70 3.57
CA ASP A 272 19.06 -11.76 3.58
C ASP A 272 19.69 -11.66 2.16
N ASP A 273 19.05 -10.93 1.24
CA ASP A 273 19.52 -10.54 -0.10
C ASP A 273 20.80 -9.65 -0.12
N VAL A 274 21.20 -8.97 0.98
CA VAL A 274 22.27 -7.95 1.04
C VAL A 274 23.59 -8.49 1.58
N VAL A 275 23.63 -9.64 2.25
CA VAL A 275 24.90 -10.20 2.75
C VAL A 275 25.20 -11.53 2.08
N LYS A 276 25.95 -11.45 0.97
CA LYS A 276 27.32 -11.98 0.91
C LYS A 276 27.97 -11.54 -0.42
N PRO A 277 29.24 -11.07 -0.42
CA PRO A 277 30.06 -11.07 -1.63
C PRO A 277 30.02 -12.48 -2.24
N ALA A 278 30.24 -12.59 -3.55
CA ALA A 278 30.20 -13.82 -4.35
C ALA A 278 31.13 -14.99 -3.90
N LEU A 279 31.62 -14.98 -2.66
CA LEU A 279 32.68 -15.82 -2.10
C LEU A 279 32.38 -16.43 -0.72
N GLN A 280 31.18 -16.31 -0.17
CA GLN A 280 30.77 -17.17 0.95
C GLN A 280 29.69 -18.15 0.50
N LEU A 281 30.12 -19.20 -0.19
CA LEU A 281 29.48 -20.50 -0.04
C LEU A 281 29.42 -20.78 1.47
N ASP A 282 28.22 -20.89 2.03
CA ASP A 282 28.08 -21.69 3.25
C ASP A 282 28.65 -23.06 2.90
N MET A 283 29.73 -23.49 3.56
CA MET A 283 30.40 -24.78 3.28
C MET A 283 29.47 -26.00 3.44
N PHE A 284 28.23 -25.78 3.89
CA PHE A 284 27.18 -26.78 4.12
C PHE A 284 25.84 -26.45 3.42
N ALA A 285 25.73 -25.36 2.65
CA ALA A 285 24.52 -25.07 1.89
C ALA A 285 24.65 -25.60 0.45
N THR A 286 23.83 -26.58 0.11
CA THR A 286 23.81 -27.24 -1.22
C THR A 286 23.24 -26.36 -2.33
N GLU A 287 22.58 -25.23 -2.00
CA GLU A 287 22.07 -24.26 -2.97
C GLU A 287 22.27 -22.80 -2.49
N PRO A 288 22.56 -21.86 -3.41
CA PRO A 288 22.56 -20.43 -3.08
C PRO A 288 21.16 -19.98 -2.65
N LYS A 289 21.08 -19.19 -1.56
CA LYS A 289 19.81 -18.59 -1.12
C LYS A 289 19.23 -17.72 -2.24
N LYS A 290 18.07 -18.11 -2.77
CA LYS A 290 17.39 -17.42 -3.88
C LYS A 290 16.72 -16.15 -3.39
N ASN A 291 16.98 -15.03 -4.07
CA ASN A 291 16.30 -13.76 -3.79
C ASN A 291 14.82 -13.82 -4.20
N LYS A 292 14.01 -12.86 -3.75
CA LYS A 292 12.57 -12.83 -4.03
C LYS A 292 12.24 -12.79 -5.52
N ILE A 293 13.05 -12.06 -6.29
CA ILE A 293 12.85 -11.96 -7.75
C ILE A 293 13.04 -13.33 -8.40
N ASP A 294 14.02 -14.11 -7.96
CA ASP A 294 14.29 -15.44 -8.50
C ASP A 294 13.20 -16.44 -8.10
N LYS A 295 12.68 -16.37 -6.85
CA LYS A 295 11.49 -17.15 -6.46
C LYS A 295 10.29 -16.82 -7.33
N PHE A 296 10.05 -15.54 -7.62
CA PHE A 296 8.97 -15.12 -8.51
C PHE A 296 9.15 -15.63 -9.94
N LYS A 297 10.38 -15.59 -10.48
CA LYS A 297 10.69 -16.15 -11.81
C LYS A 297 10.38 -17.64 -11.86
N GLU A 298 10.76 -18.40 -10.84
CA GLU A 298 10.46 -19.84 -10.74
C GLU A 298 8.96 -20.12 -10.67
N GLN A 299 8.22 -19.34 -9.86
CA GLN A 299 6.77 -19.45 -9.77
C GLN A 299 6.09 -19.11 -11.11
N LEU A 300 6.60 -18.08 -11.80
CA LEU A 300 6.11 -17.71 -13.13
C LEU A 300 6.41 -18.80 -14.17
N GLU A 301 7.61 -19.39 -14.18
CA GLU A 301 7.92 -20.54 -15.03
C GLU A 301 7.03 -21.75 -14.71
N SER A 302 6.80 -22.04 -13.43
CA SER A 302 5.94 -23.15 -13.00
C SER A 302 4.51 -22.98 -13.51
N MET A 303 3.95 -21.77 -13.36
CA MET A 303 2.62 -21.43 -13.88
C MET A 303 2.57 -21.57 -15.40
N LEU A 304 3.58 -21.09 -16.13
CA LEU A 304 3.63 -21.25 -17.58
C LEU A 304 3.72 -22.72 -18.03
N ARG A 305 4.46 -23.57 -17.29
CA ARG A 305 4.58 -25.01 -17.55
C ARG A 305 3.28 -25.76 -17.31
N GLU A 306 2.60 -25.45 -16.20
CA GLU A 306 1.37 -26.10 -15.78
C GLU A 306 0.22 -25.81 -16.76
N PHE A 307 -0.04 -24.52 -17.03
CA PHE A 307 -1.16 -24.12 -17.87
C PHE A 307 -0.87 -24.24 -19.37
N LYS A 308 0.41 -24.33 -19.77
CA LYS A 308 0.95 -24.38 -21.16
C LYS A 308 0.61 -23.17 -22.05
N THR A 309 -0.55 -22.56 -21.86
CA THR A 309 -1.07 -21.42 -22.61
C THR A 309 -1.66 -20.44 -21.61
N VAL A 310 -1.05 -19.26 -21.50
CA VAL A 310 -1.43 -18.24 -20.52
C VAL A 310 -1.57 -16.90 -21.24
N THR A 311 -2.56 -16.10 -20.87
CA THR A 311 -2.78 -14.77 -21.43
C THR A 311 -1.96 -13.69 -20.71
N ASN A 312 -1.65 -12.58 -21.39
CA ASN A 312 -1.04 -11.41 -20.79
C ASN A 312 -1.84 -10.87 -19.59
N ARG A 313 -3.17 -11.00 -19.60
CA ARG A 313 -4.04 -10.64 -18.47
C ARG A 313 -3.81 -11.53 -17.25
N GLN A 314 -3.69 -12.84 -17.43
CA GLN A 314 -3.39 -13.77 -16.34
C GLN A 314 -2.00 -13.49 -15.75
N ILE A 315 -0.99 -13.24 -16.59
CA ILE A 315 0.35 -12.87 -16.14
C ILE A 315 0.33 -11.53 -15.39
N TYR A 316 -0.41 -10.54 -15.89
CA TYR A 316 -0.57 -9.25 -15.23
C TYR A 316 -1.13 -9.42 -13.80
N LEU A 317 -2.24 -10.13 -13.65
CA LEU A 317 -2.85 -10.39 -12.34
C LEU A 317 -1.89 -11.18 -11.43
N PHE A 318 -1.30 -12.25 -11.94
CA PHE A 318 -0.34 -13.06 -11.21
C PHE A 318 0.84 -12.24 -10.68
N THR A 319 1.39 -11.35 -11.51
CA THR A 319 2.51 -10.48 -11.14
C THR A 319 2.14 -9.54 -9.99
N LEU A 320 0.96 -8.93 -10.05
CA LEU A 320 0.46 -8.05 -8.99
C LEU A 320 0.17 -8.82 -7.70
N GLU A 321 -0.43 -10.01 -7.79
CA GLU A 321 -0.73 -10.87 -6.63
C GLU A 321 0.54 -11.31 -5.88
N HIS A 322 1.64 -11.53 -6.61
CA HIS A 322 2.94 -11.82 -6.00
C HIS A 322 3.71 -10.56 -5.55
N GLY A 323 3.10 -9.38 -5.69
CA GLY A 323 3.67 -8.11 -5.21
C GLY A 323 4.89 -7.65 -6.00
N HIS A 324 4.95 -7.91 -7.31
CA HIS A 324 6.04 -7.49 -8.19
C HIS A 324 5.61 -6.40 -9.19
N PRO A 325 6.54 -5.53 -9.62
CA PRO A 325 6.29 -4.64 -10.73
C PRO A 325 6.29 -5.42 -12.04
N LEU A 326 5.56 -4.90 -13.03
CA LEU A 326 5.44 -5.53 -14.34
C LEU A 326 6.78 -5.63 -15.09
N SER A 327 7.77 -4.81 -14.74
CA SER A 327 9.12 -4.91 -15.33
C SER A 327 9.71 -6.31 -15.10
N HIS A 328 9.55 -6.89 -13.91
CA HIS A 328 10.11 -8.21 -13.59
C HIS A 328 9.55 -9.31 -14.48
N ALA A 329 8.22 -9.35 -14.64
CA ALA A 329 7.58 -10.32 -15.54
C ALA A 329 7.94 -10.05 -17.00
N THR A 330 7.98 -8.79 -17.43
CA THR A 330 8.31 -8.42 -18.82
C THR A 330 9.73 -8.84 -19.19
N GLU A 331 10.70 -8.56 -18.33
CA GLU A 331 12.12 -8.90 -18.52
C GLU A 331 12.31 -10.41 -18.54
N HIS A 332 11.69 -11.12 -17.59
CA HIS A 332 11.80 -12.57 -17.53
C HIS A 332 11.16 -13.27 -18.74
N LEU A 333 9.98 -12.82 -19.20
CA LEU A 333 9.37 -13.36 -20.42
C LEU A 333 10.21 -13.09 -21.67
N LYS A 334 10.84 -11.91 -21.78
CA LYS A 334 11.77 -11.61 -22.88
C LYS A 334 12.98 -12.55 -22.85
N PHE A 335 13.54 -12.79 -21.67
CA PHE A 335 14.62 -13.77 -21.48
C PHE A 335 14.19 -15.19 -21.87
N LEU A 336 13.01 -15.64 -21.45
CA LEU A 336 12.49 -16.97 -21.77
C LEU A 336 12.24 -17.17 -23.27
N LYS A 337 11.83 -16.10 -23.99
CA LYS A 337 11.62 -16.14 -25.44
C LYS A 337 12.93 -16.09 -26.22
N ASN A 338 13.80 -15.12 -25.92
CA ASN A 338 14.97 -14.83 -26.75
C ASN A 338 16.18 -15.71 -26.41
N ASN A 339 16.40 -15.96 -25.11
CA ASN A 339 17.59 -16.65 -24.63
C ASN A 339 17.30 -18.13 -24.41
N ALA A 340 16.27 -18.44 -23.61
CA ALA A 340 15.96 -19.82 -23.25
C ALA A 340 15.11 -20.55 -24.31
N LYS A 341 14.45 -19.82 -25.22
CA LYS A 341 13.52 -20.32 -26.24
C LYS A 341 12.42 -21.26 -25.72
N LYS A 342 12.09 -21.13 -24.43
CA LYS A 342 11.10 -21.98 -23.72
C LYS A 342 9.66 -21.52 -23.92
N ILE A 343 9.45 -20.30 -24.43
CA ILE A 343 8.10 -19.76 -24.65
C ILE A 343 8.00 -19.06 -26.01
N HIS A 344 6.77 -18.95 -26.50
CA HIS A 344 6.43 -18.19 -27.69
C HIS A 344 5.23 -17.26 -27.42
N PHE A 345 5.29 -16.04 -27.94
CA PHE A 345 4.16 -15.11 -28.01
C PHE A 345 4.34 -14.20 -29.23
N GLU A 346 3.22 -13.76 -29.82
CA GLU A 346 3.21 -12.90 -30.99
C GLU A 346 3.67 -11.47 -30.65
N GLY A 347 4.52 -10.89 -31.51
CA GLY A 347 5.06 -9.53 -31.36
C GLY A 347 6.35 -9.43 -30.54
N VAL A 348 6.82 -8.19 -30.33
CA VAL A 348 8.14 -7.89 -29.73
C VAL A 348 8.08 -7.88 -28.19
N ALA A 349 6.92 -7.62 -27.60
CA ALA A 349 6.73 -7.51 -26.17
C ALA A 349 5.46 -8.26 -25.71
N PRO A 350 5.42 -8.79 -24.48
CA PRO A 350 4.29 -9.57 -23.98
C PRO A 350 3.05 -8.71 -23.63
N LYS A 351 3.14 -7.37 -23.76
CA LYS A 351 2.04 -6.41 -23.54
C LYS A 351 1.26 -6.65 -22.24
N ILE A 352 1.99 -6.76 -21.13
CA ILE A 352 1.40 -7.07 -19.81
C ILE A 352 0.92 -5.82 -19.05
N ASN A 353 0.79 -4.65 -19.67
CA ASN A 353 0.27 -3.45 -19.00
C ASN A 353 -1.26 -3.46 -18.92
N PHE A 354 -1.84 -2.66 -18.02
CA PHE A 354 -3.29 -2.64 -17.83
C PHE A 354 -4.09 -2.34 -19.11
N LYS A 355 -3.62 -1.42 -19.96
CA LYS A 355 -4.34 -1.04 -21.19
C LYS A 355 -4.45 -2.26 -22.11
N ASP A 356 -3.35 -2.97 -22.35
CA ASP A 356 -3.33 -4.12 -23.25
C ASP A 356 -3.98 -5.36 -22.62
N ALA A 357 -3.87 -5.54 -21.29
CA ALA A 357 -4.47 -6.66 -20.56
C ALA A 357 -6.00 -6.58 -20.40
N TYR A 358 -6.57 -5.36 -20.30
CA TYR A 358 -8.01 -5.17 -20.04
C TYR A 358 -8.77 -4.42 -21.14
N LYS A 359 -8.08 -3.60 -21.93
CA LYS A 359 -8.70 -2.79 -23.00
C LYS A 359 -8.15 -3.14 -24.39
N GLY A 360 -7.28 -4.15 -24.50
CA GLY A 360 -6.79 -4.64 -25.77
C GLY A 360 -7.88 -5.41 -26.52
N GLU A 361 -7.91 -5.28 -27.85
CA GLU A 361 -8.88 -5.97 -28.72
C GLU A 361 -8.70 -7.49 -28.72
N CYS A 362 -7.46 -7.98 -28.55
CA CYS A 362 -7.12 -9.39 -28.44
C CYS A 362 -6.07 -9.61 -27.36
N PRO A 363 -6.26 -10.57 -26.43
CA PRO A 363 -5.26 -10.89 -25.42
C PRO A 363 -4.02 -11.52 -26.07
N VAL A 364 -2.83 -11.09 -25.65
CA VAL A 364 -1.58 -11.73 -26.08
C VAL A 364 -1.48 -13.08 -25.39
N VAL A 365 -1.29 -14.14 -26.17
CA VAL A 365 -1.17 -15.51 -25.67
C VAL A 365 0.30 -15.90 -25.60
N ILE A 366 0.74 -16.31 -24.41
CA ILE A 366 2.06 -16.86 -24.14
C ILE A 366 1.93 -18.38 -24.07
N LYS A 367 2.63 -19.07 -24.98
CA LYS A 367 2.67 -20.53 -25.05
C LYS A 367 4.01 -21.03 -24.53
N TRP A 368 3.97 -22.07 -23.71
CA TRP A 368 5.14 -22.81 -23.28
C TRP A 368 5.54 -23.81 -24.35
N ASN A 369 6.75 -23.65 -24.89
CA ASN A 369 7.38 -24.60 -25.79
C ASN A 369 8.12 -25.63 -24.92
N GLY A 370 7.39 -26.65 -24.47
CA GLY A 370 8.02 -27.83 -23.90
C GLY A 370 8.48 -28.73 -25.04
N PHE A 371 9.77 -29.04 -25.09
CA PHE A 371 10.22 -30.33 -25.59
C PHE A 371 9.86 -31.41 -24.58
#